data_AF-A0A653D2W8-F1
#
_entry.id   AF-A0A653D2W8-F1
#
_cell.length_a   1.000
_cell.length_b   1.000
_cell.length_c   1.000
_cell.angle_alpha   90.00
_cell.angle_beta   90.00
_cell.angle_gamma   90.00
#
_symmetry.space_group_name_H-M   'P 1'
#
loop_
_entity.id
_entity.type
_entity.pdbx_description
1 polymer ?
#
loop_
_entity_poly.entity_id
_entity_poly.type
_entity_poly.pdbx_seq_one_letter_code
_entity_poly.pdbx_strand_id
1 'polypeptide(L)'
;MIKEWSENNNLKDHDHVSNYLLSVMAIFFLQTEQYLISIKRLREVNKGADPVIDGWETVKYTTSIKELQQYVKPCEKSITELLKAFFQYYAKFSYNSDVVCPLLGYTFRKKVFENNSSLPPEMKSYVNKLRRQSPELFKHTASFCVQDPFDLSHNLAKAWQASTVNKFKALCNLSYQHLNSL
;
A
#
# COMPACT_ATOMS: atom_id res chain seq x y z
N MET A 1 13.37 12.07 -0.71
CA MET A 1 12.54 12.53 0.42
C MET A 1 12.10 11.39 1.35
N ILE A 2 11.04 10.60 1.11
CA ILE A 2 10.63 9.54 2.10
C ILE A 2 11.73 8.49 2.32
N LYS A 3 12.41 8.05 1.25
CA LYS A 3 13.57 7.16 1.33
C LYS A 3 14.67 7.71 2.25
N GLU A 4 15.06 8.95 2.01
CA GLU A 4 16.14 9.64 2.72
C GLU A 4 15.75 9.94 4.17
N TRP A 5 14.51 10.35 4.41
CA TRP A 5 13.93 10.46 5.74
C TRP A 5 14.03 9.14 6.52
N SER A 6 13.75 8.00 5.86
CA SER A 6 13.86 6.68 6.48
C SER A 6 15.31 6.28 6.79
N GLU A 7 16.27 6.70 5.97
CA GLU A 7 17.70 6.50 6.20
C GLU A 7 18.15 7.32 7.41
N ASN A 8 17.85 8.62 7.42
CA ASN A 8 18.24 9.55 8.49
C ASN A 8 17.61 9.24 9.86
N ASN A 9 16.53 8.44 9.89
CA ASN A 9 15.89 7.99 11.13
C ASN A 9 16.20 6.53 11.49
N ASN A 10 17.24 5.94 10.88
CA ASN A 10 17.73 4.58 11.17
C ASN A 10 16.62 3.51 11.11
N LEU A 11 15.71 3.62 10.14
CA LEU A 11 14.67 2.61 9.91
C LEU A 11 15.16 1.49 8.97
N LYS A 12 16.19 1.72 8.17
CA LYS A 12 16.70 0.69 7.27
C LYS A 12 17.57 -0.34 7.98
N ASP A 13 18.55 0.14 8.72
CA ASP A 13 19.62 -0.73 9.24
C ASP A 13 19.16 -1.54 10.44
N HIS A 14 18.31 -0.95 11.29
CA HIS A 14 17.78 -1.62 12.49
C HIS A 14 16.44 -2.33 12.27
N ASP A 15 15.58 -1.77 11.41
CA ASP A 15 14.18 -2.21 11.28
C ASP A 15 13.87 -2.85 9.92
N HIS A 16 14.89 -3.00 9.05
CA HIS A 16 14.81 -3.60 7.72
C HIS A 16 13.68 -3.03 6.84
N VAL A 17 13.40 -1.73 6.99
CA VAL A 17 12.41 -1.04 6.16
C VAL A 17 12.91 -0.94 4.72
N SER A 18 12.23 -1.63 3.80
CA SER A 18 12.60 -1.60 2.39
C SER A 18 12.12 -0.33 1.69
N ASN A 19 12.90 0.16 0.72
CA ASN A 19 12.46 1.26 -0.15
C ASN A 19 11.17 0.91 -0.89
N TYR A 20 11.02 -0.36 -1.28
CA TYR A 20 9.85 -0.81 -1.98
C TYR A 20 8.58 -0.68 -1.12
N LEU A 21 8.64 -1.08 0.15
CA LEU A 21 7.56 -0.89 1.11
C LEU A 21 7.18 0.60 1.24
N LEU A 22 8.15 1.49 1.40
CA LEU A 22 7.90 2.93 1.50
C LEU A 22 7.27 3.51 0.24
N SER A 23 7.72 3.07 -0.94
CA SER A 23 7.12 3.47 -2.22
C SER A 23 5.67 3.00 -2.33
N VAL A 24 5.37 1.76 -1.95
CA VAL A 24 4.00 1.22 -1.97
C VAL A 24 3.10 1.99 -0.98
N MET A 25 3.61 2.32 0.20
CA MET A 25 2.90 3.14 1.18
C MET A 25 2.60 4.55 0.66
N ALA A 26 3.55 5.17 -0.05
CA ALA A 26 3.37 6.48 -0.66
C ALA A 26 2.35 6.43 -1.83
N ILE A 27 2.44 5.42 -2.70
CA ILE A 27 1.46 5.18 -3.77
C ILE A 27 0.06 5.04 -3.19
N PHE A 28 -0.11 4.19 -2.18
CA PHE A 28 -1.39 4.00 -1.53
C PHE A 28 -1.93 5.28 -0.91
N PHE A 29 -1.10 6.04 -0.20
CA PHE A 29 -1.52 7.33 0.35
C PHE A 29 -2.05 8.27 -0.75
N LEU A 30 -1.34 8.39 -1.87
CA LEU A 30 -1.79 9.20 -3.00
C LEU A 30 -3.08 8.66 -3.64
N GLN A 31 -3.32 7.34 -3.60
CA GLN A 31 -4.60 6.76 -4.02
C GLN A 31 -5.74 7.15 -3.08
N THR A 32 -5.52 7.17 -1.77
CA THR A 32 -6.53 7.61 -0.80
C THR A 32 -6.88 9.09 -0.96
N GLU A 33 -5.94 9.92 -1.41
CA GLU A 33 -6.14 11.32 -1.78
C GLU A 33 -6.71 11.50 -3.21
N GLN A 34 -6.92 10.40 -3.95
CA GLN A 34 -7.39 10.36 -5.34
C GLN A 34 -6.45 11.03 -6.35
N TYR A 35 -5.17 11.22 -6.01
CA TYR A 35 -4.13 11.70 -6.93
C TYR A 35 -3.54 10.57 -7.79
N LEU A 36 -3.66 9.33 -7.33
CA LEU A 36 -3.31 8.14 -8.09
C LEU A 36 -4.50 7.20 -8.22
N ILE A 37 -4.52 6.46 -9.32
CA ILE A 37 -5.52 5.44 -9.61
C ILE A 37 -5.19 4.14 -8.86
N SER A 38 -6.21 3.41 -8.41
CA SER A 38 -6.03 2.06 -7.83
C SER A 38 -5.66 1.04 -8.90
N ILE A 39 -5.03 -0.09 -8.53
CA ILE A 39 -4.73 -1.14 -9.51
C ILE A 39 -6.01 -1.75 -10.08
N LYS A 40 -7.06 -1.91 -9.27
CA LYS A 40 -8.40 -2.31 -9.72
C LYS A 40 -8.85 -1.42 -10.87
N ARG A 41 -8.87 -0.11 -10.66
CA ARG A 41 -9.35 0.83 -11.66
C ARG A 41 -8.42 0.88 -12.86
N LEU A 42 -7.11 0.73 -12.65
CA LEU A 42 -6.13 0.65 -13.73
C LEU A 42 -6.38 -0.56 -14.64
N ARG A 43 -6.73 -1.73 -14.10
CA ARG A 43 -7.15 -2.89 -14.90
C ARG A 43 -8.41 -2.60 -15.71
N GLU A 44 -9.43 -2.00 -15.10
CA GLU A 44 -10.71 -1.68 -15.77
C GLU A 44 -10.56 -0.73 -16.96
N VAL A 45 -9.69 0.28 -16.85
CA VAL A 45 -9.53 1.30 -17.90
C VAL A 45 -8.58 0.88 -19.01
N ASN A 46 -7.82 -0.20 -18.83
CA ASN A 46 -6.96 -0.75 -19.86
C ASN A 46 -7.70 -1.82 -20.67
N LYS A 47 -7.55 -1.78 -21.99
CA LYS A 47 -8.32 -2.63 -22.89
C LYS A 47 -7.66 -4.00 -23.07
N GLY A 48 -8.48 -5.05 -22.98
CA GLY A 48 -8.08 -6.44 -23.23
C GLY A 48 -7.89 -7.24 -21.94
N ALA A 49 -7.50 -8.51 -22.09
CA ALA A 49 -7.22 -9.36 -20.94
C ALA A 49 -5.91 -8.94 -20.26
N ASP A 50 -5.92 -8.86 -18.92
CA ASP A 50 -4.72 -8.62 -18.13
C ASP A 50 -3.75 -9.81 -18.23
N PRO A 51 -2.43 -9.56 -18.27
CA PRO A 51 -1.46 -10.63 -18.22
C PRO A 51 -1.53 -11.33 -16.86
N VAL A 52 -1.32 -12.64 -16.86
CA VAL A 52 -1.20 -13.44 -15.64
C VAL A 52 0.23 -13.93 -15.52
N ILE A 53 0.94 -13.50 -14.49
CA ILE A 53 2.34 -13.88 -14.23
C ILE A 53 2.37 -14.66 -12.92
N ASP A 54 2.84 -15.92 -12.99
CA ASP A 54 2.75 -16.88 -11.88
C ASP A 54 1.36 -16.87 -11.21
N GLY A 55 0.28 -16.92 -11.99
CA GLY A 55 -1.09 -16.94 -11.43
C GLY A 55 -1.57 -15.64 -10.77
N TRP A 56 -0.76 -14.58 -10.76
CA TRP A 56 -1.16 -13.24 -10.33
C TRP A 56 -1.64 -12.42 -11.52
N GLU A 57 -2.84 -11.85 -11.41
CA GLU A 57 -3.31 -10.86 -12.39
C GLU A 57 -2.45 -9.61 -12.29
N THR A 58 -1.95 -9.14 -13.42
CA THR A 58 -1.14 -7.92 -13.49
C THR A 58 -1.95 -6.83 -14.16
N VAL A 59 -1.29 -5.90 -14.86
CA VAL A 59 -1.95 -4.82 -15.60
C VAL A 59 -1.36 -4.79 -16.99
N LYS A 60 -2.23 -4.76 -18.01
CA LYS A 60 -1.80 -4.39 -19.36
C LYS A 60 -1.79 -2.88 -19.51
N TYR A 61 -0.63 -2.25 -19.71
CA TYR A 61 -0.55 -0.80 -19.88
C TYR A 61 -0.83 -0.39 -21.34
N THR A 62 -2.12 -0.32 -21.71
CA THR A 62 -2.58 0.07 -23.05
C THR A 62 -3.09 1.51 -23.14
N THR A 63 -3.51 2.08 -22.02
CA THR A 63 -4.13 3.40 -21.93
C THR A 63 -3.05 4.45 -21.68
N SER A 64 -3.11 5.56 -22.41
CA SER A 64 -2.09 6.61 -22.30
C SER A 64 -2.17 7.34 -20.96
N ILE A 65 -1.06 7.95 -20.52
CA ILE A 65 -1.04 8.76 -19.29
C ILE A 65 -2.07 9.90 -19.36
N LYS A 66 -2.22 10.55 -20.52
CA LYS A 66 -3.20 11.63 -20.73
C LYS A 66 -4.63 11.15 -20.51
N GLU A 67 -4.95 9.94 -20.96
CA GLU A 67 -6.25 9.33 -20.70
C GLU A 67 -6.38 8.91 -19.23
N LEU A 68 -5.33 8.41 -18.58
CA LEU A 68 -5.39 8.04 -17.16
C LEU A 68 -5.63 9.23 -16.23
N GLN A 69 -5.14 10.42 -16.60
CA GLN A 69 -5.35 11.66 -15.85
C GLN A 69 -6.82 12.01 -15.66
N GLN A 70 -7.74 11.54 -16.52
CA GLN A 70 -9.17 11.80 -16.37
C GLN A 70 -9.81 11.08 -15.17
N TYR A 71 -9.12 10.10 -14.58
CA TYR A 71 -9.62 9.29 -13.47
C TYR A 71 -9.06 9.67 -12.10
N VAL A 72 -8.23 10.71 -12.04
CA VAL A 72 -7.60 11.20 -10.80
C VAL A 72 -7.84 12.69 -10.65
N LYS A 73 -7.73 13.20 -9.42
CA LYS A 73 -7.75 14.63 -9.15
C LYS A 73 -6.42 15.26 -9.55
N PRO A 74 -6.41 16.46 -10.13
CA PRO A 74 -5.19 17.24 -10.25
C PRO A 74 -4.62 17.49 -8.85
N CYS A 75 -3.30 17.29 -8.71
CA CYS A 75 -2.61 17.54 -7.45
C CYS A 75 -2.02 18.95 -7.47
N GLU A 76 -2.69 19.88 -6.78
CA GLU A 76 -2.23 21.26 -6.62
C GLU A 76 -1.36 21.44 -5.36
N LYS A 77 -1.21 20.38 -4.56
CA LYS A 77 -0.37 20.38 -3.35
C LYS A 77 1.10 20.41 -3.72
N SER A 78 1.85 21.24 -3.02
CA SER A 78 3.31 21.19 -3.00
C SER A 78 3.82 19.88 -2.41
N ILE A 79 5.09 19.57 -2.68
CA ILE A 79 5.74 18.37 -2.14
C ILE A 79 5.73 18.40 -0.60
N THR A 80 5.95 19.56 0.01
CA THR A 80 5.92 19.73 1.48
C THR A 80 4.54 19.42 2.05
N GLU A 81 3.47 19.88 1.40
CA GLU A 81 2.10 19.57 1.82
C GLU A 81 1.77 18.09 1.68
N LEU A 82 2.21 17.45 0.59
CA LEU A 82 2.07 16.00 0.40
C LEU A 82 2.81 15.20 1.46
N LEU A 83 4.04 15.60 1.81
CA LEU A 83 4.79 14.96 2.90
C LEU A 83 4.14 15.16 4.25
N LYS A 84 3.66 16.38 4.55
CA LYS A 84 2.92 16.67 5.77
C LYS A 84 1.69 15.76 5.89
N ALA A 85 0.91 15.66 4.82
CA ALA A 85 -0.28 14.81 4.78
C ALA A 85 0.06 13.31 4.87
N PHE A 86 1.12 12.84 4.20
CA PHE A 86 1.62 11.46 4.29
C PHE A 86 1.97 11.09 5.74
N PHE A 87 2.76 11.93 6.41
CA PHE A 87 3.16 11.69 7.79
C PHE A 87 1.97 11.75 8.74
N GLN A 88 1.04 12.69 8.54
CA GLN A 88 -0.19 12.76 9.32
C GLN A 88 -1.05 11.49 9.16
N TYR A 89 -1.20 11.01 7.92
CA TYR A 89 -1.97 9.82 7.60
C TYR A 89 -1.43 8.60 8.35
N TYR A 90 -0.13 8.34 8.22
CA TYR A 90 0.49 7.19 8.87
C TYR A 90 0.65 7.35 10.38
N ALA A 91 0.81 8.57 10.92
CA ALA A 91 0.76 8.79 12.37
C ALA A 91 -0.58 8.36 13.01
N LYS A 92 -1.68 8.43 12.24
CA LYS A 92 -3.04 8.12 12.70
C LYS A 92 -3.59 6.78 12.18
N PHE A 93 -2.84 6.06 11.36
CA PHE A 93 -3.29 4.83 10.72
C PHE A 93 -3.62 3.73 11.75
N SER A 94 -4.67 2.95 11.47
CA SER A 94 -5.14 1.85 12.33
C SER A 94 -4.35 0.56 12.08
N TYR A 95 -3.07 0.55 12.44
CA TYR A 95 -2.13 -0.55 12.20
C TYR A 95 -2.62 -1.94 12.63
N ASN A 96 -3.37 -2.00 13.74
CA ASN A 96 -3.82 -3.27 14.32
C ASN A 96 -5.03 -3.88 13.61
N SER A 97 -5.84 -3.09 12.91
CA SER A 97 -7.11 -3.55 12.36
C SER A 97 -7.19 -3.52 10.84
N ASP A 98 -6.37 -2.68 10.20
CA ASP A 98 -6.56 -2.32 8.80
C ASP A 98 -5.35 -2.74 7.94
N VAL A 99 -5.61 -2.95 6.64
CA VAL A 99 -4.63 -3.32 5.63
C VAL A 99 -4.48 -2.18 4.63
N VAL A 100 -3.23 -1.78 4.36
CA VAL A 100 -2.88 -0.93 3.22
C VAL A 100 -3.00 -1.77 1.95
N CYS A 101 -3.88 -1.37 1.03
CA CYS A 101 -4.21 -2.16 -0.16
C CYS A 101 -4.21 -1.29 -1.43
N PRO A 102 -3.07 -1.23 -2.13
CA PRO A 102 -2.98 -0.49 -3.39
C PRO A 102 -3.87 -1.05 -4.50
N LEU A 103 -4.23 -2.35 -4.41
CA LEU A 103 -5.16 -2.98 -5.32
C LEU A 103 -6.50 -2.24 -5.34
N LEU A 104 -7.05 -2.00 -4.17
CA LEU A 104 -8.35 -1.37 -3.99
C LEU A 104 -8.26 0.16 -3.93
N GLY A 105 -7.13 0.70 -3.48
CA GLY A 105 -6.93 2.14 -3.26
C GLY A 105 -7.59 2.66 -1.97
N TYR A 106 -8.08 1.76 -1.11
CA TYR A 106 -8.64 2.06 0.20
C TYR A 106 -8.29 0.95 1.20
N THR A 107 -8.45 1.21 2.50
CA THR A 107 -8.17 0.21 3.54
C THR A 107 -9.33 -0.75 3.75
N PHE A 108 -9.03 -1.98 4.13
CA PHE A 108 -10.06 -2.91 4.62
C PHE A 108 -9.55 -3.67 5.85
N ARG A 109 -10.47 -4.32 6.57
CA ARG A 109 -10.16 -4.95 7.85
C ARG A 109 -9.33 -6.23 7.67
N LYS A 110 -8.29 -6.40 8.50
CA LYS A 110 -7.46 -7.63 8.56
C LYS A 110 -8.28 -8.89 8.75
N LYS A 111 -9.34 -8.83 9.57
CA LYS A 111 -10.24 -9.97 9.86
C LYS A 111 -10.86 -10.61 8.61
N VAL A 112 -10.92 -9.89 7.49
CA VAL A 112 -11.40 -10.43 6.22
C VAL A 112 -10.55 -11.61 5.74
N PHE A 113 -9.27 -11.68 6.13
CA PHE A 113 -8.38 -12.80 5.81
C PHE A 113 -8.57 -14.04 6.72
N GLU A 114 -9.35 -13.95 7.79
CA GLU A 114 -9.70 -15.11 8.63
C GLU A 114 -10.70 -16.04 7.90
N ASN A 115 -11.52 -15.46 7.03
CA ASN A 115 -12.48 -16.19 6.21
C ASN A 115 -12.37 -15.76 4.74
N ASN A 116 -11.71 -16.59 3.93
CA ASN A 116 -11.44 -16.34 2.52
C ASN A 116 -12.70 -16.08 1.67
N SER A 117 -13.88 -16.52 2.11
CA SER A 117 -15.15 -16.24 1.43
C SER A 117 -15.58 -14.77 1.50
N SER A 118 -14.97 -14.00 2.41
CA SER A 118 -15.27 -12.57 2.62
C SER A 118 -14.32 -11.64 1.86
N LEU A 119 -13.34 -12.19 1.13
CA LEU A 119 -12.36 -11.39 0.40
C LEU A 119 -13.02 -10.62 -0.75
N PRO A 120 -12.54 -9.39 -1.05
CA PRO A 120 -13.01 -8.62 -2.18
C PRO A 120 -12.88 -9.39 -3.51
N PRO A 121 -13.86 -9.30 -4.43
CA PRO A 121 -13.83 -9.99 -5.72
C PRO A 121 -12.56 -9.72 -6.55
N GLU A 122 -11.97 -8.54 -6.39
CA GLU A 122 -10.71 -8.14 -7.03
C GLU A 122 -9.51 -9.00 -6.62
N MET A 123 -9.63 -9.75 -5.51
CA MET A 123 -8.61 -10.68 -5.01
C MET A 123 -8.81 -12.12 -5.52
N LYS A 124 -9.58 -12.33 -6.59
CA LYS A 124 -9.84 -13.68 -7.14
C LYS A 124 -8.56 -14.48 -7.46
N SER A 125 -7.47 -13.82 -7.89
CA SER A 125 -6.17 -14.48 -8.11
C SER A 125 -5.60 -15.07 -6.83
N TYR A 126 -5.72 -14.35 -5.71
CA TYR A 126 -5.36 -14.86 -4.38
C TYR A 126 -6.22 -16.05 -3.98
N VAL A 127 -7.55 -15.92 -4.11
CA VAL A 127 -8.50 -16.99 -3.79
C VAL A 127 -8.19 -18.25 -4.60
N ASN A 128 -7.83 -18.11 -5.87
CA ASN A 128 -7.42 -19.23 -6.72
C ASN A 128 -6.09 -19.85 -6.28
N LYS A 129 -5.11 -19.03 -5.89
CA LYS A 129 -3.82 -19.49 -5.34
C LYS A 129 -4.00 -20.30 -4.07
N LEU A 130 -4.94 -19.91 -3.20
CA LEU A 130 -5.25 -20.64 -1.95
C LEU A 130 -5.72 -22.09 -2.16
N ARG A 131 -6.16 -22.44 -3.37
CA ARG A 131 -6.57 -23.82 -3.73
C ARG A 131 -5.40 -24.72 -4.11
N ARG A 132 -4.18 -24.16 -4.28
CA ARG A 132 -2.98 -24.94 -4.61
C ARG A 132 -2.48 -25.71 -3.39
N GLN A 133 -1.62 -26.71 -3.63
CA GLN A 133 -0.92 -27.39 -2.55
C GLN A 133 0.05 -26.42 -1.86
N SER A 134 -0.07 -26.26 -0.54
CA SER A 134 0.77 -25.38 0.29
C SER A 134 0.82 -23.92 -0.19
N PRO A 135 -0.30 -23.20 -0.21
CA PRO A 135 -0.33 -21.82 -0.69
C PRO A 135 0.39 -20.85 0.27
N GLU A 136 1.04 -19.82 -0.26
CA GLU A 136 1.48 -18.69 0.57
C GLU A 136 0.25 -17.92 1.07
N LEU A 137 0.17 -17.74 2.39
CA LEU A 137 -0.90 -17.02 3.04
C LEU A 137 -0.48 -15.58 3.33
N PHE A 138 -1.39 -14.64 3.11
CA PHE A 138 -1.20 -13.27 3.55
C PHE A 138 -1.10 -13.21 5.07
N LYS A 139 0.08 -12.80 5.57
CA LYS A 139 0.39 -12.69 7.01
C LYS A 139 -0.35 -11.51 7.66
N HIS A 140 -1.67 -11.63 7.75
CA HIS A 140 -2.58 -10.60 8.28
C HIS A 140 -2.46 -10.39 9.79
N THR A 141 -1.90 -11.34 10.54
CA THR A 141 -1.64 -11.21 11.98
C THR A 141 -0.41 -10.35 12.30
N ALA A 142 0.34 -9.90 11.28
CA ALA A 142 1.48 -9.01 11.49
C ALA A 142 1.06 -7.65 12.07
N SER A 143 1.98 -7.01 12.80
CA SER A 143 1.78 -5.70 13.43
C SER A 143 1.38 -4.61 12.44
N PHE A 144 1.87 -4.72 11.20
CA PHE A 144 1.47 -3.87 10.09
C PHE A 144 1.25 -4.72 8.82
N CYS A 145 0.22 -4.37 8.06
CA CYS A 145 -0.17 -5.09 6.86
C CYS A 145 -0.18 -4.14 5.67
N VAL A 146 0.82 -4.30 4.81
CA VAL A 146 0.91 -3.61 3.52
C VAL A 146 0.93 -4.67 2.44
N GLN A 147 -0.17 -4.77 1.70
CA GLN A 147 -0.29 -5.75 0.65
C GLN A 147 0.49 -5.31 -0.59
N ASP A 148 1.22 -6.24 -1.20
CA ASP A 148 1.80 -6.02 -2.51
C ASP A 148 0.67 -5.83 -3.56
N PRO A 149 0.81 -4.86 -4.49
CA PRO A 149 -0.22 -4.57 -5.50
C PRO A 149 -0.55 -5.74 -6.45
N PHE A 150 0.36 -6.70 -6.62
CA PHE A 150 0.23 -7.80 -7.57
C PHE A 150 0.30 -9.18 -6.90
N ASP A 151 1.30 -9.42 -6.06
CA ASP A 151 1.39 -10.64 -5.24
C ASP A 151 0.55 -10.46 -3.97
N LEU A 152 -0.75 -10.71 -4.08
CA LEU A 152 -1.69 -10.41 -3.00
C LEU A 152 -1.51 -11.31 -1.76
N SER A 153 -0.67 -12.35 -1.84
CA SER A 153 -0.26 -13.16 -0.69
C SER A 153 0.88 -12.52 0.12
N HIS A 154 1.57 -11.54 -0.48
CA HIS A 154 2.74 -10.94 0.11
C HIS A 154 2.38 -9.71 0.96
N ASN A 155 2.60 -9.81 2.27
CA ASN A 155 2.64 -8.66 3.16
C ASN A 155 4.05 -8.08 3.20
N LEU A 156 4.25 -6.90 2.61
CA LEU A 156 5.53 -6.20 2.52
C LEU A 156 6.07 -5.76 3.88
N ALA A 157 5.20 -5.58 4.87
CA ALA A 157 5.57 -5.23 6.24
C ALA A 157 5.60 -6.45 7.18
N LYS A 158 5.61 -7.69 6.66
CA LYS A 158 5.52 -8.92 7.47
C LYS A 158 6.63 -9.11 8.50
N ALA A 159 7.78 -8.48 8.29
CA ALA A 159 8.92 -8.54 9.19
C ALA A 159 8.90 -7.43 10.27
N TRP A 160 8.00 -6.44 10.16
CA TRP A 160 7.95 -5.34 11.13
C TRP A 160 7.39 -5.82 12.46
N GLN A 161 8.20 -5.66 13.49
CA GLN A 161 7.80 -5.88 14.87
C GLN A 161 6.93 -4.73 15.37
N ALA A 162 6.22 -4.95 16.48
CA ALA A 162 5.42 -3.90 17.11
C ALA A 162 6.28 -2.68 17.51
N SER A 163 7.53 -2.90 17.93
CA SER A 163 8.52 -1.86 18.20
C SER A 163 8.81 -0.99 16.96
N THR A 164 9.05 -1.63 15.81
CA THR A 164 9.24 -0.94 14.53
C THR A 164 8.02 -0.10 14.14
N VAL A 165 6.82 -0.67 14.27
CA VAL A 165 5.56 0.05 13.98
C VAL A 165 5.41 1.27 14.90
N ASN A 166 5.67 1.11 16.19
CA ASN A 166 5.58 2.20 17.17
C ASN A 166 6.60 3.30 16.89
N LYS A 167 7.86 2.92 16.57
CA LYS A 167 8.91 3.86 16.16
C LYS A 167 8.50 4.61 14.89
N PHE A 168 8.06 3.91 13.86
CA PHE A 168 7.60 4.52 12.61
C PHE A 168 6.44 5.50 12.83
N LYS A 169 5.43 5.11 13.62
CA LYS A 169 4.30 5.96 13.98
C LYS A 169 4.74 7.22 14.73
N ALA A 170 5.65 7.08 15.70
CA ALA A 170 6.20 8.20 16.45
C ALA A 170 6.98 9.17 15.54
N LEU A 171 7.83 8.64 14.65
CA LEU A 171 8.58 9.43 13.68
C LEU A 171 7.68 10.16 12.69
N CYS A 172 6.62 9.51 12.22
CA CYS A 172 5.59 10.15 11.38
C CYS A 172 4.93 11.31 12.15
N ASN A 173 4.56 11.10 13.42
CA ASN A 173 3.96 12.18 14.21
C ASN A 173 4.92 13.38 14.42
N LEU A 174 6.17 13.11 14.76
CA LEU A 174 7.21 14.15 14.92
C LEU A 174 7.46 14.91 13.61
N SER A 175 7.53 14.18 12.49
CA SER A 175 7.75 14.78 11.17
C SER A 175 6.56 15.64 10.74
N TYR A 176 5.34 15.18 11.01
CA TYR A 176 4.13 15.98 10.81
C TYR A 176 4.15 17.28 11.64
N GLN A 177 4.47 17.18 12.94
CA GLN A 177 4.56 18.34 13.83
C GLN A 177 5.61 19.35 13.35
N HIS A 178 6.79 18.86 12.98
CA HIS A 178 7.87 19.70 12.45
C HIS A 178 7.43 20.43 11.17
N LEU A 179 6.92 19.72 10.17
CA LEU A 179 6.44 20.32 8.92
C LEU A 179 5.22 21.23 9.09
N ASN A 180 4.47 21.10 10.19
CA ASN A 180 3.34 21.99 10.49
C ASN A 180 3.77 23.27 11.23
N SER A 181 5.01 23.33 11.71
CA SER A 181 5.59 24.50 12.39
C SER A 181 6.46 25.37 11.48
N LEU A 182 6.76 24.89 10.27
CA LEU A 182 7.40 25.64 9.19
C LEU A 182 6.38 26.53 8.47
#